data_AF-A0A0F7Y570-F1
#
_entry.id   AF-A0A0F7Y570-F1
#
_cell.length_a   1.000
_cell.length_b   1.000
_cell.length_c   1.000
_cell.angle_alpha   90.00
_cell.angle_beta   90.00
_cell.angle_gamma   90.00
#
_symmetry.space_group_name_H-M   'P 1'
#
loop_
_entity.id
_entity.type
_entity.pdbx_description
1 polymer ?
#
loop_
_entity_poly.entity_id
_entity_poly.type
_entity_poly.pdbx_seq_one_letter_code
_entity_poly.pdbx_strand_id
1 'polypeptide(L)'
;MVFNECSLIESVATTLDQARNAELACDRASRQPITDRILLNESYSAASQELQTHLQAAFREICLLAEKLGVLQGLSTFHRDFENALETSELEPCLNEGRGFSPALKVLEVFFNSLQVISGHTRTTAIQAFEHILRSTPKMFDDLFDPPAKEVEVRNAVWKVAQFAFPDIQREAVIPGSLKLHRTDLAVPSLRTVVEFKFARTLTTAKSCVDEFYSDMKAYTQTHQWAHFYAVLYIRGNFMTQADLDQAFKEKNADRNWTPILLTGPVKGN
;
A
#
# COMPACT_ATOMS: atom_id res chain seq x y z
N MET A 1 16.58 -2.62 9.04
CA MET A 1 15.84 -1.35 8.88
C MET A 1 15.01 -1.52 7.62
N VAL A 2 13.70 -1.83 7.76
CA VAL A 2 12.84 -2.11 6.60
C VAL A 2 12.31 -0.77 6.10
N PHE A 3 12.91 -0.23 5.03
CA PHE A 3 12.36 0.93 4.35
C PHE A 3 11.01 0.54 3.74
N ASN A 4 9.94 1.21 4.14
CA ASN A 4 8.58 0.98 3.65
C ASN A 4 8.46 1.51 2.21
N GLU A 5 7.87 0.75 1.28
CA GLU A 5 7.61 1.19 -0.10
C GLU A 5 6.79 2.47 -0.16
N CYS A 6 5.79 2.59 0.72
CA CYS A 6 5.00 3.81 0.82
C CYS A 6 5.85 5.05 1.15
N SER A 7 6.87 4.91 2.01
CA SER A 7 7.72 6.05 2.38
C SER A 7 8.66 6.47 1.24
N LEU A 8 9.05 5.54 0.36
CA LEU A 8 9.88 5.85 -0.80
C LEU A 8 9.05 6.54 -1.90
N ILE A 9 7.81 6.09 -2.11
CA ILE A 9 6.88 6.75 -3.05
C ILE A 9 6.58 8.19 -2.61
N GLU A 10 6.32 8.41 -1.32
CA GLU A 10 6.10 9.76 -0.76
C GLU A 10 7.35 10.66 -0.88
N SER A 11 8.54 10.09 -0.66
CA SER A 11 9.82 10.78 -0.87
C SER A 11 9.98 11.23 -2.32
N VAL A 12 9.81 10.32 -3.28
CA VAL A 12 9.95 10.62 -4.71
C VAL A 12 8.96 11.71 -5.13
N ALA A 13 7.70 11.62 -4.69
CA ALA A 13 6.69 12.62 -4.99
C ALA A 13 7.10 14.01 -4.46
N THR A 14 7.58 14.08 -3.22
CA THR A 14 8.06 15.32 -2.62
C THR A 14 9.23 15.92 -3.40
N THR A 15 10.19 15.09 -3.82
CA THR A 15 11.36 15.52 -4.59
C THR A 15 10.97 16.02 -5.99
N LEU A 16 9.98 15.40 -6.64
CA LEU A 16 9.42 15.87 -7.91
C LEU A 16 8.69 17.21 -7.76
N ASP A 17 7.93 17.40 -6.69
CA ASP A 17 7.28 18.69 -6.40
C ASP A 17 8.30 19.81 -6.18
N GLN A 18 9.42 19.51 -5.51
CA GLN A 18 10.53 20.46 -5.35
C GLN A 18 11.18 20.81 -6.70
N ALA A 19 11.42 19.81 -7.56
CA ALA A 19 11.92 20.06 -8.92
C ALA A 19 10.96 20.94 -9.73
N ARG A 20 9.65 20.67 -9.64
CA ARG A 20 8.61 21.49 -10.30
C ARG A 20 8.61 22.93 -9.81
N ASN A 21 8.78 23.15 -8.50
CA ASN A 21 8.85 24.50 -7.94
C ASN A 21 10.09 25.26 -8.42
N ALA A 22 11.24 24.59 -8.55
CA ALA A 22 12.47 25.17 -9.09
C ALA A 22 12.36 25.48 -10.60
N GLU A 23 11.70 24.62 -11.39
CA GLU A 23 11.37 24.90 -12.80
C GLU A 23 10.51 26.17 -12.93
N LEU A 24 9.46 26.29 -12.11
CA LEU A 24 8.63 27.50 -12.09
C LEU A 24 9.43 28.74 -11.67
N ALA A 25 10.41 28.60 -10.79
CA ALA A 25 11.30 29.70 -10.41
C ALA A 25 12.22 30.12 -11.58
N CYS A 26 12.78 29.17 -12.32
CA CYS A 26 13.55 29.43 -13.54
C CYS A 26 12.72 30.15 -14.60
N ASP A 27 11.49 29.67 -14.85
CA ASP A 27 10.57 30.28 -15.81
C ASP A 27 10.20 31.72 -15.39
N ARG A 28 9.90 31.94 -14.10
CA ARG A 28 9.64 33.30 -13.58
C ARG A 28 10.84 34.22 -13.75
N ALA A 29 12.04 33.77 -13.41
CA ALA A 29 13.26 34.55 -13.55
C ALA A 29 13.51 34.91 -15.03
N SER A 30 13.29 33.98 -15.96
CA SER A 30 13.48 34.22 -17.41
C SER A 30 12.54 35.27 -18.01
N ARG A 31 11.42 35.57 -17.34
CA ARG A 31 10.38 36.52 -17.81
C ARG A 31 10.44 37.89 -17.15
N GLN A 32 11.29 38.09 -16.13
CA GLN A 32 11.32 39.37 -15.44
C GLN A 32 11.83 40.48 -16.37
N PRO A 33 11.22 41.68 -16.33
CA PRO A 33 11.67 42.81 -17.15
C PRO A 33 13.11 43.20 -16.79
N ILE A 34 13.89 43.60 -17.81
CA ILE A 34 15.31 43.92 -17.70
C ILE A 34 15.50 45.27 -16.98
N THR A 35 15.27 45.31 -15.68
CA THR A 35 15.56 46.47 -14.83
C THR A 35 16.92 46.33 -14.13
N ASP A 36 17.37 45.11 -13.83
CA ASP A 36 18.71 44.81 -13.32
C ASP A 36 19.19 43.41 -13.78
N ARG A 37 20.06 43.38 -14.81
CA ARG A 37 20.53 42.12 -15.44
C ARG A 37 21.34 41.23 -14.49
N ILE A 38 22.02 41.80 -13.50
CA ILE A 38 22.91 41.04 -12.61
C ILE A 38 22.06 40.21 -11.64
N LEU A 39 21.09 40.83 -10.97
CA LEU A 39 20.18 40.14 -10.05
C LEU A 39 19.32 39.08 -10.76
N LEU A 40 18.92 39.35 -11.99
CA LEU A 40 18.20 38.42 -12.85
C LEU A 40 19.01 37.15 -13.16
N ASN A 41 20.28 37.32 -13.53
CA ASN A 41 21.18 36.19 -13.82
C ASN A 41 21.50 35.38 -12.57
N GLU A 42 21.70 36.03 -11.42
CA GLU A 42 21.91 35.34 -10.14
C GLU A 42 20.67 34.55 -9.71
N SER A 43 19.48 35.14 -9.83
CA SER A 43 18.22 34.46 -9.50
C SER A 43 17.94 33.27 -10.43
N TYR A 44 18.20 33.42 -11.73
CA TYR A 44 18.05 32.32 -12.68
C TYR A 44 19.07 31.20 -12.41
N SER A 45 20.35 31.57 -12.18
CA SER A 45 21.41 30.60 -11.89
C SER A 45 21.13 29.81 -10.62
N ALA A 46 20.64 30.46 -9.56
CA ALA A 46 20.28 29.79 -8.32
C ALA A 46 19.13 28.79 -8.52
N ALA A 47 18.05 29.23 -9.19
CA ALA A 47 16.90 28.37 -9.49
C ALA A 47 17.28 27.18 -10.40
N SER A 48 18.17 27.41 -11.37
CA SER A 48 18.65 26.36 -12.28
C SER A 48 19.48 25.31 -11.53
N GLN A 49 20.33 25.75 -10.60
CA GLN A 49 21.10 24.84 -9.74
C GLN A 49 20.22 24.02 -8.81
N GLU A 50 19.18 24.62 -8.23
CA GLU A 50 18.18 23.92 -7.42
C GLU A 50 17.43 22.88 -8.26
N LEU A 51 16.98 23.26 -9.46
CA LEU A 51 16.31 22.34 -10.39
C LEU A 51 17.20 21.13 -10.69
N GLN A 52 18.46 21.35 -11.07
CA GLN A 52 19.40 20.27 -11.38
C GLN A 52 19.60 19.33 -10.18
N THR A 53 19.68 19.88 -8.98
CA THR A 53 19.85 19.12 -7.74
C THR A 53 18.64 18.22 -7.47
N HIS A 54 17.42 18.75 -7.60
CA HIS A 54 16.19 17.98 -7.41
C HIS A 54 15.98 16.94 -8.51
N LEU A 55 16.32 17.23 -9.77
CA LEU A 55 16.28 16.26 -10.86
C LEU A 55 17.18 15.05 -10.58
N GLN A 56 18.42 15.27 -10.14
CA GLN A 56 19.34 14.19 -9.79
C GLN A 56 18.89 13.41 -8.56
N ALA A 57 18.30 14.07 -7.56
CA ALA A 57 17.72 13.41 -6.39
C ALA A 57 16.56 12.50 -6.79
N ALA A 58 15.57 13.03 -7.53
CA ALA A 58 14.42 12.29 -8.00
C ALA A 58 14.83 11.11 -8.89
N PHE A 59 15.80 11.30 -9.80
CA PHE A 59 16.34 10.22 -10.62
C PHE A 59 16.85 9.04 -9.79
N ARG A 60 17.67 9.30 -8.77
CA ARG A 60 18.23 8.27 -7.89
C ARG A 60 17.14 7.55 -7.09
N GLU A 61 16.19 8.30 -6.53
CA GLU A 61 15.10 7.71 -5.75
C GLU A 61 14.16 6.86 -6.62
N ILE A 62 13.89 7.29 -7.86
CA ILE A 62 13.12 6.53 -8.85
C ILE A 62 13.86 5.24 -9.25
N CYS A 63 15.17 5.29 -9.45
CA CYS A 63 15.96 4.09 -9.72
C CYS A 63 15.87 3.08 -8.57
N LEU A 64 16.04 3.54 -7.33
CA LEU A 64 15.88 2.70 -6.13
C LEU A 64 14.49 2.09 -6.02
N LEU A 65 13.44 2.88 -6.32
CA LEU A 65 12.06 2.40 -6.33
C LEU A 65 11.85 1.33 -7.40
N ALA A 66 12.35 1.55 -8.62
CA ALA A 66 12.25 0.59 -9.72
C ALA A 66 12.99 -0.72 -9.42
N GLU A 67 14.20 -0.65 -8.83
CA GLU A 67 14.95 -1.82 -8.37
C GLU A 67 14.16 -2.60 -7.32
N LYS A 68 13.58 -1.90 -6.34
CA LYS A 68 12.76 -2.52 -5.30
C LYS A 68 11.51 -3.20 -5.86
N LEU A 69 10.90 -2.61 -6.88
CA LEU A 69 9.76 -3.17 -7.61
C LEU A 69 10.15 -4.26 -8.63
N GLY A 70 11.45 -4.53 -8.83
CA GLY A 70 11.94 -5.53 -9.78
C GLY A 70 11.86 -5.12 -11.25
N VAL A 71 11.68 -3.83 -11.56
CA VAL A 71 11.49 -3.31 -12.92
C VAL A 71 12.83 -2.97 -13.58
N LEU A 72 13.72 -3.95 -13.66
CA LEU A 72 15.11 -3.72 -14.11
C LEU A 72 15.25 -3.50 -15.63
N GLN A 73 14.36 -4.10 -16.44
CA GLN A 73 14.43 -3.98 -17.90
C GLN A 73 14.13 -2.56 -18.39
N GLY A 74 13.26 -1.83 -17.69
CA GLY A 74 12.91 -0.44 -18.02
C GLY A 74 13.97 0.59 -17.64
N LEU A 75 14.87 0.26 -16.70
CA LEU A 75 15.86 1.20 -16.18
C LEU A 75 16.87 1.67 -17.22
N SER A 76 17.30 0.80 -18.13
CA SER A 76 18.27 1.17 -19.17
C SER A 76 17.73 2.21 -20.16
N THR A 77 16.47 2.02 -20.58
CA THR A 77 15.76 3.00 -21.42
C THR A 77 15.51 4.29 -20.65
N PHE A 78 15.04 4.20 -19.40
CA PHE A 78 14.81 5.36 -18.56
C PHE A 78 16.09 6.20 -18.32
N HIS A 79 17.22 5.55 -18.01
CA HIS A 79 18.51 6.22 -17.83
C HIS A 79 18.91 7.01 -19.07
N ARG A 80 18.86 6.36 -20.24
CA ARG A 80 19.16 7.01 -21.52
C ARG A 80 18.23 8.17 -21.82
N ASP A 81 16.92 7.98 -21.62
CA ASP A 81 15.92 9.01 -21.90
C ASP A 81 16.10 10.22 -20.97
N PHE A 82 16.47 9.99 -19.70
CA PHE A 82 16.80 11.04 -18.75
C PHE A 82 18.09 11.78 -19.09
N GLU A 83 19.16 11.06 -19.45
CA GLU A 83 20.43 11.68 -19.89
C GLU A 83 20.25 12.54 -21.13
N ASN A 84 19.57 12.02 -22.15
CA ASN A 84 19.25 12.80 -23.36
C ASN A 84 18.46 14.07 -23.03
N ALA A 85 17.53 13.99 -22.07
CA ALA A 85 16.70 15.11 -21.64
C ALA A 85 17.44 16.13 -20.73
N LEU A 86 18.56 15.73 -20.11
CA LEU A 86 19.46 16.65 -19.40
C LEU A 86 20.37 17.42 -20.37
N GLU A 87 20.78 16.80 -21.48
CA GLU A 87 21.62 17.45 -22.50
C GLU A 87 20.89 18.58 -23.22
N THR A 88 19.56 18.48 -23.35
CA THR A 88 18.66 19.59 -23.70
C THR A 88 18.50 20.52 -22.50
N SER A 89 19.58 21.20 -22.12
CA SER A 89 19.73 21.92 -20.85
C SER A 89 18.93 23.24 -20.75
N GLU A 90 18.18 23.60 -21.80
CA GLU A 90 17.33 24.80 -21.82
C GLU A 90 15.86 24.43 -21.56
N LEU A 91 15.15 25.27 -20.81
CA LEU A 91 13.70 25.13 -20.68
C LEU A 91 13.06 25.24 -22.06
N GLU A 92 12.33 24.22 -22.46
CA GLU A 92 11.63 24.23 -23.74
C GLU A 92 10.32 25.02 -23.60
N PRO A 93 9.95 25.84 -24.60
CA PRO A 93 8.66 26.52 -24.60
C PRO A 93 7.52 25.50 -24.78
N CYS A 94 6.66 25.39 -23.79
CA CYS A 94 5.41 24.64 -23.90
C CYS A 94 4.49 25.33 -24.91
N LEU A 95 4.24 24.66 -26.03
CA LEU A 95 3.46 25.18 -27.18
C LEU A 95 2.04 25.65 -26.80
N ASN A 96 1.48 25.17 -25.70
CA ASN A 96 0.09 25.44 -25.29
C ASN A 96 -0.06 26.51 -24.20
N GLU A 97 0.99 26.81 -23.44
CA GLU A 97 0.91 27.70 -22.27
C GLU A 97 1.95 28.82 -22.27
N GLY A 98 2.86 28.81 -23.26
CA GLY A 98 4.00 29.71 -23.32
C GLY A 98 4.96 29.56 -22.14
N ARG A 99 4.85 28.50 -21.33
CA ARG A 99 5.66 28.16 -20.14
C ARG A 99 6.91 27.38 -20.48
N GLY A 100 8.06 27.75 -19.93
CA GLY A 100 9.27 26.93 -20.00
C GLY A 100 9.06 25.64 -19.19
N PHE A 101 9.35 24.48 -19.76
CA PHE A 101 9.35 23.20 -19.05
C PHE A 101 10.68 22.47 -19.23
N SER A 102 11.03 21.63 -18.26
CA SER A 102 12.20 20.77 -18.26
C SER A 102 11.84 19.40 -18.86
N PRO A 103 12.44 19.03 -20.01
CA PRO A 103 12.28 17.69 -20.57
C PRO A 103 12.68 16.59 -19.58
N ALA A 104 13.77 16.82 -18.82
CA ALA A 104 14.23 15.89 -17.79
C ALA A 104 13.19 15.67 -16.69
N LEU A 105 12.56 16.74 -16.18
CA LEU A 105 11.48 16.61 -15.20
C LEU A 105 10.32 15.77 -15.75
N LYS A 106 9.95 16.01 -17.01
CA LYS A 106 8.86 15.28 -17.66
C LYS A 106 9.14 13.78 -17.75
N VAL A 107 10.36 13.39 -18.10
CA VAL A 107 10.80 11.99 -18.15
C VAL A 107 10.66 11.33 -16.77
N LEU A 108 11.12 12.01 -15.72
CA LEU A 108 11.02 11.51 -14.34
C LEU A 108 9.55 11.30 -13.92
N GLU A 109 8.67 12.27 -14.18
CA GLU A 109 7.25 12.17 -13.85
C GLU A 109 6.56 11.01 -14.57
N VAL A 110 6.81 10.85 -15.87
CA VAL A 110 6.20 9.79 -16.67
C VAL A 110 6.61 8.41 -16.16
N PHE A 111 7.91 8.24 -15.87
CA PHE A 111 8.41 6.97 -15.37
C PHE A 111 7.90 6.69 -13.95
N PHE A 112 7.92 7.68 -13.06
CA PHE A 112 7.39 7.53 -11.70
C PHE A 112 5.90 7.18 -11.67
N ASN A 113 5.07 7.83 -12.50
CA ASN A 113 3.65 7.48 -12.63
C ASN A 113 3.46 6.01 -13.05
N SER A 114 4.33 5.50 -13.93
CA SER A 114 4.30 4.10 -14.34
C SER A 114 4.66 3.15 -13.18
N LEU A 115 5.66 3.51 -12.37
CA LEU A 115 6.02 2.75 -11.17
C LEU A 115 4.91 2.76 -10.11
N GLN A 116 4.20 3.88 -9.94
CA GLN A 116 3.05 3.95 -9.04
C GLN A 116 1.93 2.98 -9.45
N VAL A 117 1.66 2.89 -10.76
CA VAL A 117 0.69 1.91 -11.29
C VAL A 117 1.14 0.49 -10.98
N ILE A 118 2.42 0.16 -11.23
CA ILE A 118 2.96 -1.19 -10.96
C ILE A 118 2.91 -1.52 -9.47
N SER A 119 3.36 -0.61 -8.60
CA SER A 119 3.31 -0.78 -7.15
C SER A 119 1.87 -1.04 -6.66
N GLY A 120 0.90 -0.31 -7.21
CA GLY A 120 -0.52 -0.55 -6.96
C GLY A 120 -0.95 -1.98 -7.33
N HIS A 121 -0.57 -2.46 -8.52
CA HIS A 121 -0.88 -3.82 -8.97
C HIS A 121 -0.22 -4.88 -8.07
N THR A 122 1.07 -4.75 -7.75
CA THR A 122 1.79 -5.70 -6.89
C THR A 122 1.14 -5.82 -5.52
N ARG A 123 0.76 -4.69 -4.91
CA ARG A 123 0.05 -4.67 -3.63
C ARG A 123 -1.32 -5.35 -3.74
N THR A 124 -2.08 -5.08 -4.81
CA THR A 124 -3.36 -5.76 -5.06
C THR A 124 -3.19 -7.26 -5.20
N THR A 125 -2.18 -7.74 -5.95
CA THR A 125 -1.90 -9.17 -6.10
C THR A 125 -1.49 -9.81 -4.77
N ALA A 126 -0.68 -9.13 -3.96
CA ALA A 126 -0.27 -9.64 -2.65
C ALA A 126 -1.45 -9.74 -1.67
N ILE A 127 -2.36 -8.76 -1.66
CA ILE A 127 -3.61 -8.83 -0.89
C ILE A 127 -4.50 -9.98 -1.38
N GLN A 128 -4.65 -10.15 -2.70
CA GLN A 128 -5.41 -11.26 -3.29
C GLN A 128 -4.80 -12.63 -2.92
N ALA A 129 -3.47 -12.75 -2.95
CA ALA A 129 -2.78 -13.97 -2.54
C ALA A 129 -3.01 -14.26 -1.05
N PHE A 130 -2.93 -13.25 -0.18
CA PHE A 130 -3.22 -13.40 1.23
C PHE A 130 -4.68 -13.79 1.49
N GLU A 131 -5.64 -13.15 0.82
CA GLU A 131 -7.06 -13.54 0.87
C GLU A 131 -7.28 -14.98 0.40
N HIS A 132 -6.59 -15.40 -0.65
CA HIS A 132 -6.66 -16.78 -1.13
C HIS A 132 -6.14 -17.77 -0.10
N ILE A 133 -5.08 -17.45 0.63
CA ILE A 133 -4.60 -18.25 1.78
C ILE A 133 -5.69 -18.34 2.84
N LEU A 134 -6.31 -17.22 3.23
CA LEU A 134 -7.42 -17.22 4.21
C LEU A 134 -8.58 -18.11 3.75
N ARG A 135 -9.01 -17.99 2.48
CA ARG A 135 -10.11 -18.78 1.92
C ARG A 135 -9.77 -20.26 1.76
N SER A 136 -8.51 -20.61 1.62
CA SER A 136 -8.03 -21.99 1.50
C SER A 136 -7.91 -22.72 2.83
N THR A 137 -8.16 -22.04 3.96
CA THR A 137 -8.02 -22.62 5.31
C THR A 137 -8.78 -23.94 5.52
N PRO A 138 -10.03 -24.14 5.05
CA PRO A 138 -10.69 -25.44 5.18
C PRO A 138 -9.88 -26.58 4.54
N LYS A 139 -9.34 -26.35 3.34
CA LYS A 139 -8.49 -27.31 2.63
C LYS A 139 -7.18 -27.58 3.35
N MET A 140 -6.62 -26.60 4.07
CA MET A 140 -5.44 -26.82 4.91
C MET A 140 -5.72 -27.84 6.03
N PHE A 141 -6.94 -27.88 6.56
CA PHE A 141 -7.35 -28.87 7.56
C PHE A 141 -7.71 -30.24 6.97
N ASP A 142 -8.01 -30.30 5.67
CA ASP A 142 -8.17 -31.59 4.99
C ASP A 142 -6.81 -32.20 4.65
N ASP A 143 -5.85 -31.38 4.22
CA ASP A 143 -4.60 -31.86 3.61
C ASP A 143 -3.37 -31.82 4.56
N LEU A 144 -3.30 -30.87 5.51
CA LEU A 144 -2.05 -30.53 6.23
C LEU A 144 -2.14 -30.54 7.76
N PHE A 145 -3.33 -30.35 8.34
CA PHE A 145 -3.50 -30.17 9.78
C PHE A 145 -4.69 -30.97 10.31
N ASP A 146 -4.68 -31.30 11.60
CA ASP A 146 -5.87 -31.85 12.26
C ASP A 146 -7.02 -30.83 12.29
N PRO A 147 -8.28 -31.26 12.20
CA PRO A 147 -9.43 -30.37 12.32
C PRO A 147 -9.36 -29.49 13.57
N PRO A 148 -9.75 -28.21 13.48
CA PRO A 148 -9.66 -27.27 14.60
C PRO A 148 -10.76 -27.51 15.63
N ALA A 149 -10.44 -27.29 16.90
CA ALA A 149 -11.40 -27.27 18.00
C ALA A 149 -11.80 -25.84 18.41
N LYS A 150 -10.95 -24.84 18.12
CA LYS A 150 -11.07 -23.45 18.55
C LYS A 150 -10.35 -22.47 17.60
N GLU A 151 -10.66 -21.19 17.74
CA GLU A 151 -10.12 -20.06 16.96
C GLU A 151 -8.59 -20.04 16.84
N VAL A 152 -7.88 -20.21 17.96
CA VAL A 152 -6.41 -20.20 18.02
C VAL A 152 -5.78 -21.24 17.07
N GLU A 153 -6.44 -22.38 16.86
CA GLU A 153 -5.94 -23.43 15.97
C GLU A 153 -6.12 -23.04 14.49
N VAL A 154 -7.24 -22.41 14.15
CA VAL A 154 -7.48 -21.80 12.82
C VAL A 154 -6.42 -20.76 12.50
N ARG A 155 -6.22 -19.80 13.42
CA ARG A 155 -5.20 -18.75 13.31
C ARG A 155 -3.80 -19.33 13.10
N ASN A 156 -3.42 -20.33 13.90
CA ASN A 156 -2.09 -20.93 13.81
C ASN A 156 -1.88 -21.71 12.51
N ALA A 157 -2.91 -22.36 11.98
CA ALA A 157 -2.85 -23.04 10.68
C ALA A 157 -2.58 -22.03 9.55
N VAL A 158 -3.35 -20.94 9.51
CA VAL A 158 -3.14 -19.85 8.54
C VAL A 158 -1.75 -19.26 8.68
N TRP A 159 -1.31 -18.91 9.90
CA TRP A 159 0.01 -18.33 10.12
C TRP A 159 1.14 -19.25 9.63
N LYS A 160 1.04 -20.57 9.86
CA LYS A 160 2.05 -21.55 9.44
C LYS A 160 2.25 -21.57 7.93
N VAL A 161 1.19 -21.37 7.15
CA VAL A 161 1.24 -21.32 5.68
C VAL A 161 1.62 -19.91 5.20
N ALA A 162 0.98 -18.88 5.75
CA ALA A 162 1.16 -17.50 5.33
C ALA A 162 2.60 -16.98 5.52
N GLN A 163 3.31 -17.42 6.56
CA GLN A 163 4.70 -16.98 6.82
C GLN A 163 5.68 -17.30 5.69
N PHE A 164 5.39 -18.30 4.83
CA PHE A 164 6.22 -18.61 3.68
C PHE A 164 6.09 -17.59 2.55
N ALA A 165 4.92 -16.94 2.43
CA ALA A 165 4.65 -15.89 1.45
C ALA A 165 4.85 -14.48 2.03
N PHE A 166 4.63 -14.31 3.33
CA PHE A 166 4.68 -13.03 4.03
C PHE A 166 5.58 -13.14 5.26
N PRO A 167 6.92 -12.95 5.12
CA PRO A 167 7.87 -13.14 6.21
C PRO A 167 7.67 -12.18 7.40
N ASP A 168 6.99 -11.06 7.18
CA ASP A 168 6.69 -10.05 8.20
C ASP A 168 5.34 -10.28 8.91
N ILE A 169 4.65 -11.40 8.66
CA ILE A 169 3.40 -11.73 9.35
C ILE A 169 3.61 -11.90 10.86
N GLN A 170 2.78 -11.23 11.64
CA GLN A 170 2.83 -11.21 13.11
C GLN A 170 1.58 -11.88 13.68
N ARG A 171 1.75 -12.59 14.80
CA ARG A 171 0.65 -13.08 15.64
C ARG A 171 0.47 -12.13 16.82
N GLU A 172 -0.77 -11.94 17.24
CA GLU A 172 -1.09 -11.15 18.45
C GLU A 172 -0.49 -9.74 18.41
N ALA A 173 -0.49 -9.13 17.22
CA ALA A 173 0.10 -7.82 17.01
C ALA A 173 -0.68 -6.76 17.78
N VAL A 174 0.06 -5.92 18.49
CA VAL A 174 -0.50 -4.85 19.32
C VAL A 174 -0.78 -3.64 18.44
N ILE A 175 -2.05 -3.27 18.34
CA ILE A 175 -2.48 -2.04 17.71
C ILE A 175 -2.73 -1.00 18.83
N PRO A 176 -2.05 0.15 18.80
CA PRO A 176 -2.33 1.24 19.72
C PRO A 176 -3.75 1.77 19.48
N GLY A 177 -4.66 1.56 20.43
CA GLY A 177 -5.94 2.26 20.49
C GLY A 177 -5.83 3.54 21.30
N SER A 178 -6.81 4.44 21.15
CA SER A 178 -6.83 5.74 21.85
C SER A 178 -6.96 5.63 23.38
N LEU A 179 -7.47 4.50 23.90
CA LEU A 179 -7.68 4.27 25.34
C LEU A 179 -7.16 2.89 25.83
N LYS A 180 -6.95 1.92 24.94
CA LYS A 180 -6.51 0.57 25.29
C LYS A 180 -5.65 -0.03 24.17
N LEU A 181 -4.67 -0.84 24.53
CA LEU A 181 -3.92 -1.66 23.59
C LEU A 181 -4.83 -2.80 23.10
N HIS A 182 -5.07 -2.86 21.80
CA HIS A 182 -5.84 -3.94 21.17
C HIS A 182 -4.86 -4.97 20.61
N ARG A 183 -5.16 -6.26 20.78
CA ARG A 183 -4.38 -7.36 20.19
C ARG A 183 -5.19 -7.97 19.08
N THR A 184 -4.63 -7.96 17.89
CA THR A 184 -5.19 -8.61 16.71
C THR A 184 -4.74 -10.04 16.61
N ASP A 185 -5.52 -10.93 16.01
CA ASP A 185 -5.06 -12.29 15.80
C ASP A 185 -3.84 -12.39 14.88
N LEU A 186 -3.94 -11.83 13.67
CA LEU A 186 -2.83 -11.74 12.71
C LEU A 186 -2.72 -10.35 12.12
N ALA A 187 -1.50 -9.94 11.80
CA ALA A 187 -1.22 -8.72 11.07
C ALA A 187 -0.09 -8.93 10.06
N VAL A 188 -0.23 -8.32 8.88
CA VAL A 188 0.80 -8.28 7.83
C VAL A 188 1.14 -6.81 7.56
N PRO A 189 2.18 -6.26 8.22
CA PRO A 189 2.55 -4.85 8.12
C PRO A 189 2.78 -4.36 6.69
N SER A 190 3.48 -5.15 5.86
CA SER A 190 3.77 -4.84 4.46
C SER A 190 2.51 -4.63 3.62
N LEU A 191 1.41 -5.32 3.94
CA LEU A 191 0.12 -5.15 3.28
C LEU A 191 -0.78 -4.11 3.95
N ARG A 192 -0.41 -3.65 5.16
CA ARG A 192 -1.27 -2.89 6.08
C ARG A 192 -2.58 -3.64 6.34
N THR A 193 -2.48 -4.95 6.53
CA THR A 193 -3.61 -5.85 6.69
C THR A 193 -3.66 -6.45 8.09
N VAL A 194 -4.87 -6.52 8.65
CA VAL A 194 -5.19 -7.17 9.92
C VAL A 194 -6.24 -8.26 9.68
N VAL A 195 -6.16 -9.34 10.45
CA VAL A 195 -7.15 -10.42 10.43
C VAL A 195 -7.59 -10.70 11.86
N GLU A 196 -8.90 -10.78 12.06
CA GLU A 196 -9.51 -11.32 13.27
C GLU A 196 -10.21 -12.64 12.92
N PHE A 197 -9.98 -13.66 13.73
CA PHE A 197 -10.64 -14.96 13.57
C PHE A 197 -11.76 -15.10 14.58
N LYS A 198 -12.79 -15.81 14.19
CA LYS A 198 -13.82 -16.32 15.09
C LYS A 198 -14.17 -17.74 14.71
N PHE A 199 -14.62 -18.52 15.69
CA PHE A 199 -14.94 -19.93 15.50
C PHE A 199 -16.31 -20.26 16.10
N ALA A 200 -17.19 -20.85 15.30
CA ALA A 200 -18.56 -21.15 15.71
C ALA A 200 -18.98 -22.58 15.32
N ARG A 201 -19.65 -23.28 16.26
CA ARG A 201 -20.22 -24.62 16.02
C ARG A 201 -21.72 -24.60 15.80
N THR A 202 -22.37 -23.49 16.12
CA THR A 202 -23.82 -23.30 16.01
C THR A 202 -24.14 -21.92 15.44
N LEU A 203 -25.35 -21.77 14.89
CA LEU A 203 -25.85 -20.47 14.41
C LEU A 203 -25.86 -19.41 15.51
N THR A 204 -26.23 -19.78 16.74
CA THR A 204 -26.24 -18.85 17.89
C THR A 204 -24.83 -18.32 18.18
N THR A 205 -23.83 -19.21 18.22
CA THR A 205 -22.43 -18.80 18.41
C THR A 205 -21.93 -17.95 17.24
N ALA A 206 -22.31 -18.26 16.00
CA ALA A 206 -21.90 -17.48 14.83
C ALA A 206 -22.47 -16.05 14.89
N LYS A 207 -23.73 -15.87 15.31
CA LYS A 207 -24.31 -14.54 15.52
C LYS A 207 -23.56 -13.74 16.59
N SER A 208 -23.17 -14.38 17.70
CA SER A 208 -22.34 -13.75 18.74
C SER A 208 -20.98 -13.31 18.19
N CYS A 209 -20.33 -14.15 17.38
CA CYS A 209 -19.06 -13.81 16.74
C CYS A 209 -19.18 -12.60 15.80
N VAL A 210 -20.31 -12.49 15.09
CA VAL A 210 -20.61 -11.33 14.24
C VAL A 210 -20.71 -10.05 15.09
N ASP A 211 -21.37 -10.10 16.25
CA ASP A 211 -21.41 -8.96 17.18
C ASP A 211 -20.03 -8.59 17.73
N GLU A 212 -19.17 -9.57 18.01
CA GLU A 212 -17.79 -9.35 18.43
C GLU A 212 -16.96 -8.63 17.35
N PHE A 213 -17.09 -9.03 16.07
CA PHE A 213 -16.40 -8.33 14.98
C PHE A 213 -16.74 -6.83 14.92
N TYR A 214 -17.98 -6.43 15.19
CA TYR A 214 -18.31 -5.00 15.24
C TYR A 214 -17.71 -4.27 16.43
N SER A 215 -17.55 -4.96 17.57
CA SER A 215 -16.83 -4.38 18.70
C SER A 215 -15.38 -4.11 18.32
N ASP A 216 -14.75 -5.05 17.62
CA ASP A 216 -13.38 -4.93 17.12
C ASP A 216 -13.27 -3.80 16.07
N MET A 217 -14.19 -3.72 15.11
CA MET A 217 -14.24 -2.62 14.13
C MET A 217 -14.18 -1.24 14.80
N LYS A 218 -14.98 -1.01 15.84
CA LYS A 218 -15.02 0.26 16.56
C LYS A 218 -13.68 0.59 17.20
N ALA A 219 -12.97 -0.41 17.72
CA ALA A 219 -11.66 -0.23 18.32
C ALA A 219 -10.60 0.22 17.29
N TYR A 220 -10.72 -0.20 16.04
CA TYR A 220 -9.70 0.05 15.00
C TYR A 220 -9.92 1.31 14.17
N THR A 221 -11.07 1.98 14.29
CA THR A 221 -11.47 3.17 13.49
C THR A 221 -10.49 4.36 13.51
N GLN A 222 -9.55 4.43 14.46
CA GLN A 222 -8.60 5.56 14.59
C GLN A 222 -7.17 5.22 14.17
N THR A 223 -6.94 4.08 13.51
CA THR A 223 -5.60 3.58 13.27
C THR A 223 -5.18 3.77 11.81
N HIS A 224 -4.48 4.88 11.51
CA HIS A 224 -3.98 5.16 10.16
C HIS A 224 -2.92 4.16 9.67
N GLN A 225 -2.36 3.33 10.56
CA GLN A 225 -1.35 2.34 10.20
C GLN A 225 -1.91 1.20 9.34
N TRP A 226 -3.18 0.83 9.53
CA TRP A 226 -3.83 -0.32 8.89
C TRP A 226 -4.89 0.14 7.89
N ALA A 227 -5.01 -0.58 6.77
CA ALA A 227 -5.87 -0.19 5.65
C ALA A 227 -6.87 -1.28 5.25
N HIS A 228 -6.57 -2.55 5.55
CA HIS A 228 -7.42 -3.69 5.19
C HIS A 228 -7.65 -4.55 6.42
N PHE A 229 -8.90 -4.93 6.66
CA PHE A 229 -9.29 -5.76 7.78
C PHE A 229 -10.09 -6.96 7.28
N TYR A 230 -9.73 -8.16 7.72
CA TYR A 230 -10.47 -9.38 7.42
C TYR A 230 -11.13 -9.91 8.69
N ALA A 231 -12.44 -10.17 8.60
CA ALA A 231 -13.20 -10.86 9.65
C ALA A 231 -13.45 -12.30 9.21
N VAL A 232 -12.66 -13.24 9.71
CA VAL A 232 -12.68 -14.63 9.29
C VAL A 232 -13.51 -15.46 10.27
N LEU A 233 -14.71 -15.85 9.85
CA LEU A 233 -15.59 -16.71 10.62
C LEU A 233 -15.47 -18.17 10.13
N TYR A 234 -14.88 -19.03 10.94
CA TYR A 234 -14.82 -20.47 10.67
C TYR A 234 -16.00 -21.19 11.33
N ILE A 235 -16.80 -21.92 10.55
CA ILE A 235 -17.98 -22.62 11.02
C ILE A 235 -17.96 -24.11 10.74
N ARG A 236 -18.70 -24.86 11.57
CA ARG A 236 -19.06 -26.25 11.31
C ARG A 236 -20.33 -26.33 10.46
N GLY A 237 -20.27 -27.04 9.34
CA GLY A 237 -21.46 -27.36 8.55
C GLY A 237 -22.12 -26.15 7.90
N ASN A 238 -23.31 -26.33 7.34
CA ASN A 238 -23.93 -25.37 6.43
C ASN A 238 -25.15 -24.66 7.04
N PHE A 239 -24.94 -23.91 8.13
CA PHE A 239 -26.03 -23.16 8.79
C PHE A 239 -26.00 -21.65 8.52
N MET A 240 -24.98 -21.16 7.82
CA MET A 240 -24.81 -19.77 7.41
C MET A 240 -24.07 -19.78 6.08
N THR A 241 -24.42 -18.84 5.19
CA THR A 241 -23.74 -18.63 3.91
C THR A 241 -22.91 -17.35 3.94
N GLN A 242 -21.97 -17.22 3.00
CA GLN A 242 -21.22 -15.96 2.84
C GLN A 242 -22.17 -14.78 2.62
N ALA A 243 -23.27 -14.97 1.89
CA ALA A 243 -24.27 -13.93 1.63
C ALA A 243 -24.96 -13.47 2.92
N ASP A 244 -25.26 -14.38 3.85
CA ASP A 244 -25.84 -14.03 5.16
C ASP A 244 -24.86 -13.19 5.99
N LEU A 245 -23.57 -13.55 5.98
CA LEU A 245 -22.53 -12.80 6.67
C LEU A 245 -22.31 -11.41 6.06
N ASP A 246 -22.27 -11.33 4.73
CA ASP A 246 -22.15 -10.06 4.00
C ASP A 246 -23.34 -9.14 4.28
N GLN A 247 -24.55 -9.70 4.33
CA GLN A 247 -25.75 -8.95 4.66
C GLN A 247 -25.69 -8.39 6.08
N ALA A 248 -25.29 -9.21 7.06
CA ALA A 248 -25.11 -8.74 8.43
C ALA A 248 -24.11 -7.55 8.48
N PHE A 249 -22.97 -7.67 7.80
CA PHE A 249 -21.94 -6.61 7.72
C PHE A 249 -22.49 -5.31 7.10
N LYS A 250 -23.32 -5.42 6.06
CA LYS A 250 -23.99 -4.27 5.44
C LYS A 250 -25.01 -3.59 6.36
N GLU A 251 -25.87 -4.36 7.03
CA GLU A 251 -26.95 -3.83 7.90
C GLU A 251 -26.41 -3.01 9.08
N LYS A 252 -25.23 -3.37 9.58
CA LYS A 252 -24.58 -2.71 10.71
C LYS A 252 -23.65 -1.57 10.29
N ASN A 253 -23.68 -1.18 9.02
CA ASN A 253 -22.85 -0.14 8.43
C ASN A 253 -21.36 -0.35 8.73
N ALA A 254 -20.89 -1.59 8.57
CA ALA A 254 -19.47 -1.93 8.74
C ALA A 254 -18.60 -0.99 7.89
N ASP A 255 -17.47 -0.58 8.46
CA ASP A 255 -16.53 0.28 7.76
C ASP A 255 -16.08 -0.39 6.44
N ARG A 256 -15.96 0.39 5.35
CA ARG A 256 -15.73 -0.11 3.98
C ARG A 256 -14.42 -0.89 3.84
N ASN A 257 -13.56 -0.80 4.84
CA ASN A 257 -12.25 -1.44 4.87
C ASN A 257 -12.27 -2.87 5.47
N TRP A 258 -13.45 -3.36 5.92
CA TRP A 258 -13.63 -4.70 6.46
C TRP A 258 -14.21 -5.67 5.42
N THR A 259 -13.52 -6.80 5.24
CA THR A 259 -13.93 -7.88 4.35
C THR A 259 -14.30 -9.12 5.17
N PRO A 260 -15.60 -9.46 5.30
CA PRO A 260 -16.01 -10.70 5.94
C PRO A 260 -15.66 -11.93 5.08
N ILE A 261 -15.15 -12.98 5.71
CA ILE A 261 -14.87 -14.27 5.08
C ILE A 261 -15.52 -15.37 5.92
N LEU A 262 -16.48 -16.08 5.33
CA LEU A 262 -17.03 -17.28 5.92
C LEU A 262 -16.28 -18.51 5.41
N LEU A 263 -15.81 -19.34 6.34
CA LEU A 263 -15.14 -20.59 6.05
C LEU A 263 -15.94 -21.75 6.63
N THR A 264 -16.24 -22.75 5.82
CA THR A 264 -16.89 -23.98 6.28
C THR A 264 -15.92 -25.14 6.10
N GLY A 265 -15.68 -25.91 7.16
CA GLY A 265 -14.74 -27.03 7.10
C GLY A 265 -14.90 -28.02 8.25
N PRO A 266 -14.00 -29.02 8.31
CA PRO A 266 -14.03 -30.00 9.38
C PRO A 266 -13.73 -29.35 10.74
N VAL A 267 -14.16 -30.01 11.82
CA VAL A 267 -13.93 -29.58 13.21
C VAL A 267 -13.70 -30.78 14.11
N LYS A 268 -12.86 -30.61 15.13
CA LYS A 268 -12.52 -31.67 16.08
C LYS A 268 -13.56 -31.82 17.17
N GLY A 269 -14.10 -33.04 17.28
CA GLY A 269 -15.11 -33.42 18.26
C GLY A 269 -16.54 -33.02 17.84
N ASN A 270 -17.52 -33.48 18.62
CA ASN A 270 -18.92 -33.12 18.45
C ASN A 270 -19.27 -31.80 19.15
#